data_AF-A0A0F9F2A0-F1
#
_entry.id   AF-A0A0F9F2A0-F1
#
_cell.length_a   1.000
_cell.length_b   1.000
_cell.length_c   1.000
_cell.angle_alpha   90.00
_cell.angle_beta   90.00
_cell.angle_gamma   90.00
#
_symmetry.space_group_name_H-M   'P 1'
#
loop_
_entity.id
_entity.type
_entity.pdbx_description
1 polymer ?
#
loop_
_entity_poly.entity_id
_entity_poly.type
_entity_poly.pdbx_seq_one_letter_code
_entity_poly.pdbx_strand_id
1 'polypeptide(L)' 'LEGWKARNWRTAAKKPVKNVELWQRMDKAIRQHQVTWQWVRGHQGHIENERADQLAVNAREKLVSQ' A
#
# COMPACT_ATOMS: atom_id res chain seq x y z
N LEU A 1 -7.68 -4.93 7.65
CA LEU A 1 -6.53 -5.65 8.25
C LEU A 1 -6.95 -6.60 9.37
N GLU A 2 -7.92 -6.22 10.21
CA GLU A 2 -8.36 -7.02 11.37
C GLU A 2 -8.56 -8.51 11.08
N GLY A 3 -9.26 -8.87 10.00
CA GLY A 3 -9.50 -10.28 9.65
C GLY A 3 -8.20 -11.07 9.36
N TRP A 4 -7.17 -10.45 8.79
CA TRP A 4 -5.87 -11.10 8.61
C TRP A 4 -5.10 -11.18 9.91
N LYS A 5 -5.14 -10.13 10.75
CA LYS A 5 -4.50 -10.14 12.07
C LYS A 5 -5.06 -11.24 12.96
N ALA A 6 -6.39 -11.39 13.00
CA ALA A 6 -7.07 -12.44 13.75
C ALA A 6 -6.68 -13.86 13.28
N ARG A 7 -6.29 -14.02 12.02
CA ARG A 7 -5.86 -15.30 11.43
C ARG A 7 -4.33 -15.43 11.35
N ASN A 8 -3.61 -14.66 12.16
CA ASN A 8 -2.14 -14.62 12.17
C ASN A 8 -1.53 -14.47 10.76
N TRP A 9 -2.09 -13.56 9.97
CA TRP A 9 -1.67 -13.23 8.61
C TRP A 9 -1.69 -14.41 7.63
N ARG A 10 -2.62 -15.35 7.81
CA ARG A 10 -2.81 -16.50 6.92
C ARG A 10 -4.14 -16.45 6.17
N THR A 11 -4.11 -16.95 4.94
CA THR A 11 -5.29 -17.17 4.10
C THR A 11 -6.09 -18.39 4.59
N ALA A 12 -7.27 -18.61 4.02
CA ALA A 12 -8.07 -19.81 4.32
C ALA A 12 -7.30 -21.12 4.02
N ALA A 13 -6.41 -21.11 3.03
CA ALA A 13 -5.53 -22.22 2.70
C ALA A 13 -4.31 -22.37 3.65
N LYS A 14 -4.30 -21.66 4.79
CA LYS A 14 -3.21 -21.63 5.80
C LYS A 14 -1.85 -21.11 5.31
N LYS A 15 -1.78 -20.61 4.07
CA LYS A 15 -0.61 -19.95 3.50
C LYS A 15 -0.54 -18.49 3.97
N PRO A 16 0.66 -17.89 4.08
CA PRO A 16 0.80 -16.45 4.33
C PRO A 16 -0.01 -15.62 3.33
N VAL A 17 -0.56 -14.49 3.77
CA VAL A 17 -1.15 -13.49 2.86
C VAL A 17 -0.05 -12.96 1.94
N LYS A 18 -0.39 -12.71 0.67
CA LYS A 18 0.55 -12.13 -0.30
C LYS A 18 1.04 -10.76 0.21
N ASN A 19 2.35 -10.52 0.12
CA ASN A 19 3.03 -9.31 0.57
C ASN A 19 2.81 -9.02 2.08
N VAL A 20 2.79 -10.06 2.91
CA VAL A 20 2.53 -9.96 4.35
C VAL A 20 3.48 -8.97 5.04
N GLU A 21 4.73 -8.91 4.61
CA GLU A 21 5.76 -8.01 5.12
C GLU A 21 5.40 -6.54 4.90
N LEU A 22 4.87 -6.18 3.73
CA LEU A 22 4.43 -4.81 3.43
C LEU A 22 3.20 -4.44 4.26
N TRP A 23 2.24 -5.36 4.39
CA TRP A 23 1.04 -5.12 5.18
C TRP A 23 1.33 -4.96 6.68
N GLN A 24 2.22 -5.78 7.24
CA GLN A 24 2.64 -5.66 8.63
C GLN A 24 3.37 -4.33 8.88
N ARG A 25 4.23 -3.91 7.95
CA ARG A 25 4.92 -2.62 8.03
C ARG A 25 3.94 -1.46 7.97
N MET A 26 2.94 -1.53 7.09
CA MET A 26 1.86 -0.53 7.03
C MET A 26 1.01 -0.52 8.30
N ASP A 27 0.58 -1.68 8.80
CA ASP A 27 -0.21 -1.80 10.05
C ASP A 27 0.55 -1.20 11.23
N LYS A 28 1.86 -1.40 11.32
CA LYS A 28 2.71 -0.76 12.34
C LYS A 28 2.72 0.76 12.20
N ALA A 29 2.88 1.28 10.99
CA ALA A 29 2.96 2.72 10.74
C ALA A 29 1.62 3.44 11.04
N ILE A 30 0.49 2.88 10.62
CA ILE A 30 -0.82 3.53 10.78
C ILE A 30 -1.32 3.52 12.23
N ARG A 31 -0.85 2.59 13.09
CA ARG A 31 -1.26 2.52 14.51
C ARG A 31 -0.93 3.79 15.30
N GLN A 32 0.05 4.57 14.85
CA GLN A 32 0.49 5.78 15.53
C GLN A 32 -0.35 7.02 15.18
N HIS A 33 -1.29 6.88 14.23
CA HIS A 33 -2.00 8.00 13.64
C HIS A 33 -3.50 7.71 13.51
N GLN A 34 -4.31 8.77 13.51
CA GLN A 34 -5.71 8.66 13.08
C GLN A 34 -5.73 8.84 11.56
N VAL A 35 -5.83 7.73 10.83
CA VAL A 35 -5.78 7.72 9.36
C VAL A 35 -7.18 7.65 8.78
N THR A 36 -7.55 8.65 7.98
CA THR A 36 -8.76 8.63 7.15
C THR A 36 -8.38 8.27 5.72
N TRP A 37 -8.92 7.16 5.22
CA TRP A 37 -8.68 6.71 3.85
C TRP A 37 -9.68 7.37 2.90
N GLN A 38 -9.16 7.97 1.82
CA GLN A 38 -9.97 8.53 0.75
C GLN A 38 -9.62 7.83 -0.55
N TRP A 39 -10.60 7.14 -1.13
CA TRP A 39 -10.46 6.45 -2.41
C TRP A 39 -10.83 7.40 -3.54
N VAL A 40 -9.85 7.79 -4.35
CA VAL A 40 -10.06 8.67 -5.50
C VAL A 40 -10.37 7.85 -6.76
N ARG A 41 -11.21 8.39 -7.64
CA ARG A 41 -11.54 7.75 -8.93
C ARG A 41 -10.50 8.11 -9.98
N GLY A 42 -9.53 7.22 -10.24
CA GLY A 42 -8.57 7.36 -11.34
C GLY A 42 -7.64 8.58 -11.23
N HIS A 43 -6.71 8.70 -12.17
CA HIS A 43 -5.63 9.70 -12.19
C HIS A 43 -6.07 11.08 -12.69
N GLN A 44 -7.33 11.47 -12.54
CA GLN A 44 -7.83 12.74 -13.07
C GLN A 44 -8.53 13.53 -11.97
N GLY A 45 -7.92 14.64 -11.56
CA GLY A 45 -8.58 15.66 -10.73
C GLY A 45 -7.99 15.90 -9.36
N HIS A 46 -6.89 15.21 -8.99
CA HIS A 46 -6.12 15.50 -7.78
C HIS A 46 -4.65 15.68 -8.13
N ILE A 47 -4.21 16.94 -8.14
CA ILE A 47 -2.85 17.33 -8.54
C ILE A 47 -1.78 16.62 -7.68
N GLU A 48 -2.09 16.34 -6.41
CA GLU A 48 -1.21 15.62 -5.50
C GLU A 48 -1.07 14.14 -5.88
N ASN A 49 -2.15 13.50 -6.32
CA ASN A 49 -2.13 12.12 -6.79
C ASN A 49 -1.41 11.99 -8.13
N GLU A 50 -1.64 12.92 -9.06
CA GLU A 50 -0.93 13.00 -10.34
C GLU A 50 0.57 13.18 -10.12
N ARG A 51 0.96 14.04 -9.16
CA ARG A 51 2.36 14.20 -8.77
C ARG A 51 2.95 12.92 -8.18
N ALA A 52 2.21 12.21 -7.32
CA ALA A 52 2.67 10.95 -6.74
C ALA A 52 2.89 9.87 -7.82
N ASP A 53 2.01 9.81 -8.82
CA ASP A 53 2.14 8.92 -9.97
C ASP A 53 3.40 9.23 -10.80
N GLN A 54 3.60 10.50 -11.18
CA GLN A 54 4.78 10.93 -11.92
C GLN A 54 6.09 10.60 -11.18
N LEU A 55 6.12 10.78 -9.86
CA LEU A 55 7.29 10.42 -9.05
C LEU A 55 7.57 8.91 -9.07
N ALA A 56 6.51 8.09 -8.99
CA ALA A 56 6.64 6.63 -9.08
C ALA A 56 7.13 6.19 -10.47
N VAL A 57 6.61 6.77 -11.55
CA VAL A 57 7.05 6.51 -12.93
C VAL A 57 8.53 6.88 -13.11
N ASN A 58 8.92 8.08 -12.69
CA ASN A 58 10.30 8.55 -12.80
C ASN A 58 11.28 7.67 -12.03
N ALA A 59 10.91 7.22 -10.82
CA ALA A 59 11.73 6.32 -10.02
C ALA A 59 11.90 4.95 -10.70
N ARG A 60 10.83 4.40 -11.28
CA ARG A 60 10.89 3.16 -12.05
C ARG A 60 11.79 3.30 -13.28
N GLU A 61 11.64 4.38 -14.05
CA GLU A 61 12.46 4.62 -15.24
C GLU A 61 13.95 4.67 -14.90
N LYS A 62 14.31 5.39 -13.83
CA LYS A 62 15.70 5.45 -13.34
C LYS A 62 16.26 4.07 -12.99
N LEU A 63 15.47 3.21 -12.35
CA LEU A 63 15.87 1.86 -11.98
C LEU A 63 16.02 0.92 -13.19
N VAL A 64 15.21 1.12 -14.23
CA VAL A 64 15.27 0.32 -15.46
C VAL A 64 16.40 0.79 -16.38
N SER A 65 16.74 2.08 -16.34
CA SER A 65 17.83 2.66 -17.13
C SER A 65 19.23 2.48 -16.53
N GLN A 66 19.32 1.89 -15.32
CA GLN A 66 20.56 1.52 -14.64
C GLN A 66 20.90 0.05 -14.92
#